data_AF-A0A0G2H7J4-F1
#
_entry.id   AF-A0A0G2H7J4-F1
#
_cell.length_a   1.000
_cell.length_b   1.000
_cell.length_c   1.000
_cell.angle_alpha   90.00
_cell.angle_beta   90.00
_cell.angle_gamma   90.00
#
_symmetry.space_group_name_H-M   'P 1'
#
loop_
_entity.id
_entity.type
_entity.pdbx_description
1 polymer ?
#
loop_
_entity_poly.entity_id
_entity_poly.type
_entity_poly.pdbx_seq_one_letter_code
_entity_poly.pdbx_strand_id
1 'polypeptide(L)'
;MRRSIFSKRQDATTLENQQSGTSYTIDIEIGTPPQPITLIIDTGSSELWVNPTCETSGQPEYCESFSQFDYTASSTINDTGYSNMLAYGKGNVTIEYVTDVVSIGSASITDQIFGVGFESYDIPLGILGLAPPTDSDPLYTYVLDNMVDQGLIDSRAFSLDLRDVDSPDGSVIFGGVDTGKFVGELQKCPILDPLDTPSGADRYWIYLTGLGMTLPSGESGLIAEGELPVFLDSGGTMTRLPAEVFEAVGSVFPGAQYDSESGYFLVDCDVGDSSGSVDFVFGDKVISVAFDDFIWRVPSVEDTCVLGILADDGEFTRATTGGKQREADTTFAEEPVLGDTFLRAAYVVYDQDNRNLHLAQAANCGASLVAISTGLDAVPSVTGDCTATAPEAVLTGSLTATEAPSTITSGPGGLTSAIAPGPGGTQTGDRVASSLCLTCKNSATGAAHPSTTTRTANEGAMETGSPLAAVGAMAMAALLI
;
A
#
# COMPACT_ATOMS: atom_id res chain seq x y z
N MET A 1 -1.06 45.57 19.30
CA MET A 1 -1.56 44.19 19.47
C MET A 1 -0.98 43.36 18.34
N ARG A 2 0.01 42.53 18.63
CA ARG A 2 0.45 41.49 17.67
C ARG A 2 -0.64 40.43 17.69
N ARG A 3 -1.35 40.21 16.59
CA ARG A 3 -2.13 38.97 16.43
C ARG A 3 -1.13 37.84 16.62
N SER A 4 -1.36 36.99 17.61
CA SER A 4 -0.77 35.66 17.61
C SER A 4 -1.19 35.02 16.29
N ILE A 5 -0.23 34.80 15.39
CA ILE A 5 -0.40 33.93 14.24
C ILE A 5 -0.33 32.53 14.86
N PHE A 6 -1.46 32.09 15.43
CA PHE A 6 -1.59 30.69 15.79
C PHE A 6 -1.61 29.95 14.46
N SER A 7 -0.51 29.29 14.12
CA SER A 7 -0.47 28.41 12.96
C SER A 7 -1.55 27.33 13.15
N LYS A 8 -2.33 27.11 12.10
CA LYS A 8 -3.54 26.30 12.14
C LYS A 8 -3.21 24.86 11.77
N ARG A 9 -3.39 23.98 12.75
CA ARG A 9 -3.34 22.54 12.61
C ARG A 9 -4.57 21.94 13.28
N GLN A 10 -4.90 20.71 12.92
CA GLN A 10 -5.88 19.91 13.65
C GLN A 10 -5.22 19.15 14.81
N ASP A 11 -6.04 18.67 15.74
CA ASP A 11 -5.61 17.66 16.69
C ASP A 11 -5.41 16.31 15.97
N ALA A 12 -4.71 15.38 16.61
CA ALA A 12 -4.54 14.04 16.09
C ALA A 12 -5.90 13.32 16.04
N THR A 13 -6.23 12.74 14.88
CA THR A 13 -7.38 11.85 14.71
C THR A 13 -6.87 10.41 14.73
N THR A 14 -7.44 9.59 15.61
CA THR A 14 -7.06 8.19 15.76
C THR A 14 -7.36 7.39 14.49
N LEU A 15 -6.46 6.44 14.18
CA LEU A 15 -6.65 5.41 13.19
C LEU A 15 -6.77 4.07 13.89
N GLU A 16 -7.71 3.25 13.44
CA GLU A 16 -7.87 1.88 13.93
C GLU A 16 -7.27 0.89 12.95
N ASN A 17 -6.45 -0.01 13.47
CA ASN A 17 -5.99 -1.16 12.71
C ASN A 17 -7.10 -2.22 12.65
N GLN A 18 -7.50 -2.57 11.45
CA GLN A 18 -8.54 -3.57 11.19
C GLN A 18 -7.94 -4.89 10.68
N GLN A 19 -8.66 -5.98 10.95
CA GLN A 19 -8.37 -7.31 10.37
C GLN A 19 -6.91 -7.77 10.54
N SER A 20 -6.31 -7.50 11.70
CA SER A 20 -4.91 -7.87 12.00
C SER A 20 -3.90 -7.26 11.03
N GLY A 21 -4.08 -5.98 10.68
CA GLY A 21 -3.13 -5.22 9.87
C GLY A 21 -3.47 -5.10 8.40
N THR A 22 -4.63 -5.56 7.92
CA THR A 22 -4.91 -5.53 6.47
C THR A 22 -5.59 -4.24 6.01
N SER A 23 -5.97 -3.35 6.92
CA SER A 23 -6.43 -2.00 6.59
C SER A 23 -6.41 -1.09 7.81
N TYR A 24 -6.24 0.21 7.58
CA TYR A 24 -6.35 1.24 8.60
C TYR A 24 -7.55 2.12 8.34
N THR A 25 -8.37 2.33 9.36
CA THR A 25 -9.61 3.09 9.25
C THR A 25 -9.62 4.33 10.11
N ILE A 26 -10.37 5.33 9.66
CA ILE A 26 -10.64 6.58 10.35
C ILE A 26 -12.15 6.75 10.54
N ASP A 27 -12.54 7.18 11.74
CA ASP A 27 -13.91 7.58 12.02
C ASP A 27 -14.11 9.07 11.74
N ILE A 28 -15.15 9.37 10.98
CA ILE A 28 -15.57 10.73 10.63
C ILE A 28 -17.07 10.90 10.90
N GLU A 29 -17.57 12.13 10.83
CA GLU A 29 -19.01 12.39 10.89
C GLU A 29 -19.49 13.15 9.65
N ILE A 30 -20.61 12.76 9.07
CA ILE A 30 -21.19 13.40 7.88
C ILE A 30 -22.64 13.83 8.12
N GLY A 31 -23.00 15.02 7.64
CA GLY A 31 -24.37 15.49 7.53
C GLY A 31 -24.91 16.26 8.73
N THR A 32 -26.18 16.67 8.63
CA THR A 32 -26.90 17.40 9.69
C THR A 32 -28.27 16.74 9.97
N PRO A 33 -28.44 16.02 11.10
CA PRO A 33 -27.46 15.81 12.18
C PRO A 33 -26.28 14.92 11.74
N PRO A 34 -25.12 15.02 12.42
CA PRO A 34 -23.94 14.21 12.08
C PRO A 34 -24.19 12.72 12.23
N GLN A 35 -23.71 11.94 11.26
CA GLN A 35 -23.77 10.48 11.22
C GLN A 35 -22.34 9.93 11.27
N PRO A 36 -22.00 9.02 12.20
CA PRO A 36 -20.66 8.45 12.28
C PRO A 36 -20.42 7.48 11.12
N ILE A 37 -19.29 7.61 10.46
CA ILE A 37 -18.89 6.78 9.32
C ILE A 37 -17.42 6.40 9.48
N THR A 38 -17.14 5.12 9.28
CA THR A 38 -15.77 4.58 9.28
C THR A 38 -15.32 4.40 7.84
N LEU A 39 -14.14 4.92 7.50
CA LEU A 39 -13.56 4.87 6.17
C LEU A 39 -12.13 4.36 6.22
N ILE A 40 -11.67 3.80 5.12
CA ILE A 40 -10.26 3.45 4.94
C ILE A 40 -9.49 4.72 4.60
N ILE A 41 -8.37 4.95 5.29
CA ILE A 41 -7.48 6.08 4.96
C ILE A 41 -6.52 5.66 3.86
N ASP A 42 -6.50 6.42 2.76
CA ASP A 42 -5.82 5.98 1.55
C ASP A 42 -4.96 7.11 0.96
N THR A 43 -3.65 6.91 0.91
CA THR A 43 -2.70 7.84 0.28
C THR A 43 -2.37 7.48 -1.17
N GLY A 44 -2.93 6.38 -1.70
CA GLY A 44 -2.85 5.95 -3.10
C GLY A 44 -3.99 6.48 -3.99
N SER A 45 -5.12 6.89 -3.40
CA SER A 45 -6.27 7.49 -4.10
C SER A 45 -6.67 8.87 -3.56
N SER A 46 -7.50 9.61 -4.32
CA SER A 46 -7.79 11.03 -4.05
C SER A 46 -9.21 11.28 -3.54
N GLU A 47 -10.17 10.46 -3.96
CA GLU A 47 -11.59 10.69 -3.72
C GLU A 47 -12.04 10.24 -2.32
N LEU A 48 -12.83 11.08 -1.66
CA LEU A 48 -13.69 10.70 -0.55
C LEU A 48 -14.99 10.08 -1.07
N TRP A 49 -15.32 8.88 -0.61
CA TRP A 49 -16.64 8.27 -0.83
C TRP A 49 -17.05 7.36 0.33
N VAL A 50 -18.36 7.18 0.49
CA VAL A 50 -18.99 6.39 1.56
C VAL A 50 -19.91 5.32 0.98
N ASN A 51 -20.32 4.37 1.82
CA ASN A 51 -21.35 3.36 1.52
C ASN A 51 -21.08 2.48 0.29
N PRO A 52 -20.40 1.34 0.42
CA PRO A 52 -20.64 0.26 -0.52
C PRO A 52 -22.05 -0.32 -0.30
N THR A 53 -22.67 -0.86 -1.35
CA THR A 53 -23.81 -1.77 -1.12
C THR A 53 -23.27 -3.07 -0.57
N CYS A 54 -23.47 -3.29 0.73
CA CYS A 54 -22.87 -4.44 1.42
C CYS A 54 -23.22 -5.78 0.78
N GLU A 55 -24.47 -5.95 0.31
CA GLU A 55 -24.93 -7.17 -0.37
C GLU A 55 -24.12 -7.54 -1.63
N THR A 56 -23.54 -6.54 -2.31
CA THR A 56 -22.74 -6.73 -3.53
C THR A 56 -21.25 -6.51 -3.31
N SER A 57 -20.84 -6.14 -2.10
CA SER A 57 -19.43 -6.00 -1.72
C SER A 57 -18.72 -7.35 -1.69
N GLY A 58 -17.39 -7.36 -1.85
CA GLY A 58 -16.59 -8.58 -1.77
C GLY A 58 -16.56 -9.23 -0.38
N GLN A 59 -17.00 -8.51 0.67
CA GLN A 59 -17.09 -8.99 2.05
C GLN A 59 -18.36 -8.43 2.73
N PRO A 60 -19.56 -8.97 2.41
CA PRO A 60 -20.84 -8.42 2.89
C PRO A 60 -20.95 -8.31 4.41
N GLU A 61 -20.56 -9.35 5.15
CA GLU A 61 -20.66 -9.36 6.62
C GLU A 61 -19.73 -8.33 7.26
N TYR A 62 -18.55 -8.10 6.67
CA TYR A 62 -17.63 -7.07 7.14
C TYR A 62 -18.18 -5.68 6.84
N CYS A 63 -18.72 -5.44 5.64
CA CYS A 63 -19.40 -4.18 5.32
C CYS A 63 -20.59 -3.88 6.26
N GLU A 64 -21.41 -4.89 6.55
CA GLU A 64 -22.56 -4.77 7.47
C GLU A 64 -22.15 -4.48 8.92
N SER A 65 -20.89 -4.73 9.29
CA SER A 65 -20.39 -4.48 10.64
C SER A 65 -20.12 -2.99 10.93
N PHE A 66 -20.09 -2.13 9.90
CA PHE A 66 -19.92 -0.69 10.02
C PHE A 66 -21.23 0.08 9.78
N SER A 67 -21.25 1.35 10.18
CA SER A 67 -22.39 2.23 9.94
C SER A 67 -22.45 2.67 8.49
N GLN A 68 -23.64 2.62 7.88
CA GLN A 68 -23.89 3.18 6.56
C GLN A 68 -24.50 4.58 6.68
N PHE A 69 -24.05 5.51 5.84
CA PHE A 69 -24.55 6.87 5.74
C PHE A 69 -25.95 6.89 5.12
N ASP A 70 -26.95 7.36 5.85
CA ASP A 70 -28.29 7.65 5.32
C ASP A 70 -28.32 9.07 4.76
N TYR A 71 -28.08 9.18 3.46
CA TYR A 71 -28.09 10.46 2.75
C TYR A 71 -29.44 11.18 2.85
N THR A 72 -30.55 10.48 3.08
CA THR A 72 -31.90 11.10 3.22
C THR A 72 -32.15 11.71 4.59
N ALA A 73 -31.34 11.36 5.59
CA ALA A 73 -31.45 11.86 6.96
C ALA A 73 -30.72 13.20 7.18
N SER A 74 -29.85 13.62 6.25
CA SER A 74 -29.14 14.89 6.35
C SER A 74 -29.95 16.05 5.77
N SER A 75 -30.07 17.14 6.52
CA SER A 75 -30.74 18.37 6.11
C SER A 75 -29.85 19.34 5.32
N THR A 76 -28.54 19.07 5.26
CA THR A 76 -27.53 19.89 4.56
C THR A 76 -27.01 19.25 3.29
N ILE A 77 -27.43 18.02 2.99
CA ILE A 77 -27.02 17.34 1.77
C ILE A 77 -27.55 18.06 0.53
N ASN A 78 -26.71 18.11 -0.49
CA ASN A 78 -27.10 18.57 -1.81
C ASN A 78 -26.50 17.66 -2.89
N ASP A 79 -27.39 17.06 -3.67
CA ASP A 79 -27.05 16.23 -4.83
C ASP A 79 -26.47 17.10 -5.95
N THR A 80 -25.37 16.64 -6.55
CA THR A 80 -24.71 17.32 -7.68
C THR A 80 -25.29 16.92 -9.04
N GLY A 81 -26.02 15.78 -9.10
CA GLY A 81 -26.52 15.17 -10.32
C GLY A 81 -25.45 14.51 -11.19
N TYR A 82 -24.24 14.31 -10.66
CA TYR A 82 -23.09 13.70 -11.33
C TYR A 82 -22.74 12.36 -10.70
N SER A 83 -22.37 11.38 -11.52
CA SER A 83 -21.95 10.05 -11.08
C SER A 83 -20.67 9.62 -11.79
N ASN A 84 -19.93 8.73 -11.13
CA ASN A 84 -18.70 8.18 -11.69
C ASN A 84 -18.49 6.72 -11.24
N MET A 85 -17.58 6.03 -11.90
CA MET A 85 -17.09 4.72 -11.47
C MET A 85 -15.62 4.88 -11.13
N LEU A 86 -15.29 4.73 -9.85
CA LEU A 86 -13.92 4.76 -9.35
C LEU A 86 -13.35 3.35 -9.43
N ALA A 87 -12.18 3.21 -10.06
CA ALA A 87 -11.48 1.94 -10.18
C ALA A 87 -10.22 1.98 -9.32
N TYR A 88 -9.99 0.90 -8.61
CA TYR A 88 -8.88 0.74 -7.69
C TYR A 88 -8.16 -0.60 -7.93
N GLY A 89 -7.15 -0.90 -7.11
CA GLY A 89 -6.25 -2.04 -7.37
C GLY A 89 -6.90 -3.41 -7.24
N LYS A 90 -7.91 -3.61 -6.39
CA LYS A 90 -8.65 -4.90 -6.34
C LYS A 90 -10.10 -4.78 -6.78
N GLY A 91 -10.62 -3.57 -6.91
CA GLY A 91 -12.04 -3.37 -7.02
C GLY A 91 -12.46 -2.08 -7.70
N ASN A 92 -13.76 -1.82 -7.67
CA ASN A 92 -14.33 -0.58 -8.16
C ASN A 92 -15.59 -0.23 -7.38
N VAL A 93 -16.01 1.02 -7.46
CA VAL A 93 -17.29 1.48 -6.92
C VAL A 93 -17.96 2.43 -7.90
N THR A 94 -19.26 2.27 -8.10
CA THR A 94 -20.11 3.25 -8.76
C THR A 94 -20.71 4.17 -7.70
N ILE A 95 -20.50 5.47 -7.88
CA ILE A 95 -20.87 6.52 -6.93
C ILE A 95 -21.76 7.59 -7.59
N GLU A 96 -22.58 8.24 -6.79
CA GLU A 96 -23.20 9.54 -7.09
C GLU A 96 -22.59 10.60 -6.18
N TYR A 97 -22.18 11.73 -6.75
CA TYR A 97 -21.56 12.79 -5.99
C TYR A 97 -22.61 13.67 -5.31
N VAL A 98 -22.40 13.90 -4.03
CA VAL A 98 -23.18 14.82 -3.21
C VAL A 98 -22.25 15.79 -2.51
N THR A 99 -22.81 16.87 -1.98
CA THR A 99 -22.13 17.80 -1.08
C THR A 99 -22.80 17.78 0.28
N ASP A 100 -22.03 17.79 1.36
CA ASP A 100 -22.55 17.91 2.72
C ASP A 100 -21.47 18.47 3.66
N VAL A 101 -21.78 18.56 4.95
CA VAL A 101 -20.81 18.83 6.02
C VAL A 101 -20.08 17.55 6.37
N VAL A 102 -18.75 17.57 6.31
CA VAL A 102 -17.87 16.46 6.73
C VAL A 102 -17.00 16.91 7.89
N SER A 103 -17.02 16.17 8.99
CA SER A 103 -16.21 16.46 10.17
C SER A 103 -15.17 15.36 10.39
N ILE A 104 -13.90 15.76 10.51
CA ILE A 104 -12.75 14.86 10.68
C ILE A 104 -11.93 15.37 11.85
N GLY A 105 -11.93 14.63 12.97
CA GLY A 105 -11.33 15.11 14.22
C GLY A 105 -11.91 16.46 14.64
N SER A 106 -11.05 17.48 14.80
CA SER A 106 -11.46 18.84 15.13
C SER A 106 -11.90 19.70 13.92
N ALA A 107 -11.76 19.20 12.70
CA ALA A 107 -12.12 19.91 11.48
C ALA A 107 -13.61 19.71 11.15
N SER A 108 -14.28 20.78 10.74
CA SER A 108 -15.63 20.71 10.16
C SER A 108 -15.61 21.43 8.82
N ILE A 109 -15.73 20.65 7.75
CA ILE A 109 -15.60 21.07 6.36
C ILE A 109 -17.01 21.22 5.81
N THR A 110 -17.42 22.44 5.47
CA THR A 110 -18.71 22.70 4.83
C THR A 110 -18.61 22.49 3.33
N ASP A 111 -19.71 22.10 2.69
CA ASP A 111 -19.79 21.93 1.22
C ASP A 111 -18.71 20.99 0.65
N GLN A 112 -18.32 19.96 1.41
CA GLN A 112 -17.38 18.93 0.94
C GLN A 112 -18.10 18.03 -0.05
N ILE A 113 -17.56 17.89 -1.25
CA ILE A 113 -18.04 16.93 -2.25
C ILE A 113 -17.50 15.53 -1.95
N PHE A 114 -18.33 14.50 -2.03
CA PHE A 114 -17.96 13.10 -1.87
C PHE A 114 -18.92 12.18 -2.61
N GLY A 115 -18.48 10.95 -2.88
CA GLY A 115 -19.32 9.93 -3.49
C GLY A 115 -20.18 9.18 -2.47
N VAL A 116 -21.46 8.94 -2.79
CA VAL A 116 -22.27 7.90 -2.15
C VAL A 116 -22.26 6.69 -3.07
N GLY A 117 -21.70 5.57 -2.61
CA GLY A 117 -21.61 4.33 -3.38
C GLY A 117 -22.94 3.56 -3.43
N PHE A 118 -23.16 2.88 -4.55
CA PHE A 118 -24.32 2.01 -4.75
C PHE A 118 -23.95 0.62 -5.25
N GLU A 119 -22.84 0.46 -5.95
CA GLU A 119 -22.35 -0.85 -6.39
C GLU A 119 -20.85 -0.86 -6.22
N SER A 120 -20.34 -1.72 -5.34
CA SER A 120 -18.90 -1.89 -5.12
C SER A 120 -18.52 -3.34 -5.40
N TYR A 121 -17.47 -3.55 -6.18
CA TYR A 121 -16.86 -4.86 -6.38
C TYR A 121 -15.56 -4.93 -5.57
N ASP A 122 -15.43 -5.94 -4.71
CA ASP A 122 -14.23 -6.25 -3.89
C ASP A 122 -13.73 -5.17 -2.90
N ILE A 123 -14.37 -4.00 -2.82
CA ILE A 123 -14.05 -2.97 -1.83
C ILE A 123 -15.13 -2.97 -0.73
N PRO A 124 -14.77 -3.24 0.54
CA PRO A 124 -15.76 -3.49 1.58
C PRO A 124 -16.20 -2.24 2.35
N LEU A 125 -15.45 -1.14 2.29
CA LEU A 125 -15.74 0.12 3.01
C LEU A 125 -15.48 1.33 2.11
N GLY A 126 -16.05 2.47 2.47
CA GLY A 126 -15.71 3.75 1.86
C GLY A 126 -14.27 4.16 2.13
N ILE A 127 -13.78 5.15 1.39
CA ILE A 127 -12.38 5.59 1.42
C ILE A 127 -12.32 7.10 1.65
N LEU A 128 -11.40 7.53 2.51
CA LEU A 128 -10.89 8.89 2.59
C LEU A 128 -9.58 8.98 1.81
N GLY A 129 -9.68 9.35 0.53
CA GLY A 129 -8.53 9.59 -0.33
C GLY A 129 -7.76 10.85 0.06
N LEU A 130 -6.43 10.75 0.10
CA LEU A 130 -5.50 11.81 0.47
C LEU A 130 -4.34 11.96 -0.52
N ALA A 131 -4.36 11.28 -1.68
CA ALA A 131 -3.39 11.48 -2.74
C ALA A 131 -3.54 12.87 -3.41
N PRO A 132 -2.52 13.37 -4.12
CA PRO A 132 -2.67 14.49 -5.03
C PRO A 132 -3.71 14.16 -6.12
N PRO A 133 -4.40 15.16 -6.68
CA PRO A 133 -5.40 14.94 -7.73
C PRO A 133 -4.83 14.14 -8.91
N THR A 134 -5.28 12.90 -9.09
CA THR A 134 -4.81 12.04 -10.20
C THR A 134 -5.43 12.42 -11.54
N ASP A 135 -6.63 13.00 -11.51
CA ASP A 135 -7.34 13.53 -12.67
C ASP A 135 -7.80 14.96 -12.38
N SER A 136 -7.70 15.84 -13.36
CA SER A 136 -8.24 17.20 -13.25
C SER A 136 -9.76 17.19 -13.47
N ASP A 137 -10.53 16.71 -12.50
CA ASP A 137 -11.98 16.92 -12.49
C ASP A 137 -12.29 18.31 -11.92
N PRO A 138 -12.67 19.30 -12.76
CA PRO A 138 -12.96 20.64 -12.27
C PRO A 138 -14.20 20.71 -11.37
N LEU A 139 -14.96 19.62 -11.24
CA LEU A 139 -16.15 19.52 -10.40
C LEU A 139 -15.88 18.93 -9.02
N TYR A 140 -14.68 18.39 -8.76
CA TYR A 140 -14.35 17.74 -7.51
C TYR A 140 -13.29 18.52 -6.72
N THR A 141 -13.68 19.07 -5.57
CA THR A 141 -12.75 19.70 -4.61
C THR A 141 -12.33 18.69 -3.55
N TYR A 142 -11.04 18.43 -3.45
CA TYR A 142 -10.48 17.44 -2.52
C TYR A 142 -10.53 17.92 -1.07
N VAL A 143 -10.46 16.96 -0.13
CA VAL A 143 -10.57 17.24 1.32
C VAL A 143 -9.53 18.25 1.78
N LEU A 144 -8.26 18.08 1.38
CA LEU A 144 -7.18 18.99 1.75
C LEU A 144 -7.36 20.40 1.15
N ASP A 145 -7.87 20.50 -0.09
CA ASP A 145 -8.17 21.78 -0.73
C ASP A 145 -9.23 22.55 0.08
N ASN A 146 -10.35 21.89 0.41
CA ASN A 146 -11.39 22.49 1.22
C ASN A 146 -10.93 22.86 2.64
N MET A 147 -10.07 22.04 3.26
CA MET A 147 -9.48 22.39 4.56
C MET A 147 -8.62 23.66 4.48
N VAL A 148 -7.84 23.86 3.40
CA VAL A 148 -7.06 25.10 3.21
C VAL A 148 -7.97 26.28 2.90
N ASP A 149 -8.92 26.14 1.99
CA ASP A 149 -9.82 27.22 1.55
C ASP A 149 -10.69 27.74 2.70
N GLN A 150 -11.09 26.86 3.60
CA GLN A 150 -11.86 27.20 4.80
C GLN A 150 -10.95 27.61 5.98
N GLY A 151 -9.63 27.58 5.78
CA GLY A 151 -8.63 27.95 6.77
C GLY A 151 -8.68 27.07 8.01
N LEU A 152 -8.89 25.75 7.84
CA LEU A 152 -8.77 24.74 8.88
C LEU A 152 -7.31 24.31 9.03
N ILE A 153 -6.55 24.30 7.93
CA ILE A 153 -5.10 24.09 7.91
C ILE A 153 -4.41 25.19 7.10
N ASP A 154 -3.12 25.41 7.34
CA ASP A 154 -2.34 26.46 6.66
C ASP A 154 -1.89 26.04 5.25
N SER A 155 -1.55 24.75 5.03
CA SER A 155 -1.11 24.18 3.74
C SER A 155 -1.73 22.80 3.51
N ARG A 156 -1.71 22.30 2.27
CA ARG A 156 -2.13 20.91 1.94
C ARG A 156 -1.08 19.91 2.39
N ALA A 157 -0.98 19.77 3.70
CA ALA A 157 -0.05 18.88 4.33
C ALA A 157 -0.68 18.15 5.52
N PHE A 158 -0.26 16.92 5.74
CA PHE A 158 -0.65 16.13 6.89
C PHE A 158 0.47 15.17 7.28
N SER A 159 0.48 14.73 8.53
CA SER A 159 1.35 13.64 8.97
C SER A 159 0.55 12.38 9.24
N LEU A 160 1.08 11.24 8.83
CA LEU A 160 0.53 9.91 9.05
C LEU A 160 1.46 9.09 9.91
N ASP A 161 0.86 8.35 10.83
CA ASP A 161 1.52 7.43 11.72
C ASP A 161 0.64 6.22 11.97
N LEU A 162 0.87 5.11 11.28
CA LEU A 162 0.04 3.91 11.43
C LEU A 162 0.30 3.17 12.74
N ARG A 163 1.50 3.33 13.32
CA ARG A 163 2.08 2.48 14.38
C ARG A 163 2.27 1.02 13.96
N ASP A 164 2.90 0.24 14.84
CA ASP A 164 3.04 -1.20 14.69
C ASP A 164 1.68 -1.91 14.61
N VAL A 165 1.67 -3.14 14.10
CA VAL A 165 0.43 -3.86 13.78
C VAL A 165 -0.45 -4.14 15.02
N ASP A 166 0.15 -4.21 16.21
CA ASP A 166 -0.56 -4.49 17.46
C ASP A 166 -0.96 -3.22 18.23
N SER A 167 -0.65 -2.04 17.68
CA SER A 167 -0.87 -0.76 18.33
C SER A 167 -2.21 -0.12 17.94
N PRO A 168 -3.01 0.33 18.92
CA PRO A 168 -4.22 1.11 18.66
C PRO A 168 -3.95 2.61 18.53
N ASP A 169 -2.68 3.05 18.65
CA ASP A 169 -2.30 4.46 18.78
C ASP A 169 -2.00 5.14 17.42
N GLY A 170 -2.44 4.54 16.31
CA GLY A 170 -2.32 5.10 14.97
C GLY A 170 -3.01 6.46 14.88
N SER A 171 -2.47 7.39 14.09
CA SER A 171 -3.07 8.71 13.93
C SER A 171 -2.73 9.42 12.62
N VAL A 172 -3.61 10.34 12.23
CA VAL A 172 -3.38 11.34 11.19
C VAL A 172 -3.52 12.75 11.78
N ILE A 173 -2.69 13.69 11.34
CA ILE A 173 -2.75 15.09 11.77
C ILE A 173 -2.73 15.99 10.53
N PHE A 174 -3.84 16.69 10.28
CA PHE A 174 -3.93 17.65 9.18
C PHE A 174 -3.27 18.99 9.59
N GLY A 175 -2.36 19.48 8.76
CA GLY A 175 -1.62 20.73 8.96
C GLY A 175 -0.62 20.69 10.11
N GLY A 176 -0.18 19.51 10.57
CA GLY A 176 0.70 19.38 11.72
C GLY A 176 1.66 18.20 11.66
N VAL A 177 2.60 18.20 12.60
CA VAL A 177 3.60 17.17 12.88
C VAL A 177 3.58 16.90 14.38
N ASP A 178 3.79 15.66 14.81
CA ASP A 178 3.93 15.28 16.21
C ASP A 178 5.35 14.81 16.51
N THR A 179 6.15 15.64 17.18
CA THR A 179 7.53 15.29 17.52
C THR A 179 7.60 14.15 18.54
N GLY A 180 6.52 13.84 19.25
CA GLY A 180 6.42 12.68 20.15
C GLY A 180 6.21 11.34 19.44
N LYS A 181 6.15 11.34 18.09
CA LYS A 181 5.80 10.17 17.27
C LYS A 181 6.94 9.63 16.38
N PHE A 182 8.14 10.16 16.49
CA PHE A 182 9.28 9.67 15.72
C PHE A 182 10.63 9.95 16.38
N VAL A 183 11.68 9.34 15.83
CA VAL A 183 13.08 9.48 16.27
C VAL A 183 13.88 10.30 15.25
N GLY A 184 14.69 11.23 15.75
CA GLY A 184 15.68 11.93 14.93
C GLY A 184 15.07 12.97 13.97
N GLU A 185 15.82 13.34 12.94
CA GLU A 185 15.38 14.35 11.96
C GLU A 185 14.52 13.72 10.85
N LEU A 186 13.62 14.54 10.31
CA LEU A 186 12.82 14.23 9.14
C LEU A 186 13.68 14.31 7.86
N GLN A 187 13.81 13.18 7.15
CA GLN A 187 14.44 13.12 5.84
C GLN A 187 13.49 13.64 4.76
N LYS A 188 13.88 14.74 4.11
CA LYS A 188 13.12 15.32 3.01
C LYS A 188 13.37 14.53 1.71
N CYS A 189 12.31 14.01 1.11
CA CYS A 189 12.30 13.26 -0.13
C CYS A 189 11.41 13.97 -1.16
N PRO A 190 11.97 14.54 -2.24
CA PRO A 190 11.19 15.17 -3.30
C PRO A 190 10.22 14.18 -3.95
N ILE A 191 8.97 14.58 -4.13
CA ILE A 191 8.00 13.82 -4.91
C ILE A 191 8.35 13.97 -6.39
N LEU A 192 8.44 12.85 -7.10
CA LEU A 192 8.77 12.82 -8.53
C LEU A 192 7.76 13.62 -9.36
N ASP A 193 8.20 14.21 -10.46
CA ASP A 193 7.26 14.75 -11.46
C ASP A 193 6.49 13.57 -12.07
N PRO A 194 5.16 13.68 -12.29
CA PRO A 194 4.38 12.59 -12.90
C PRO A 194 4.99 12.07 -14.21
N LEU A 195 5.66 12.90 -15.01
CA LEU A 195 6.32 12.48 -16.26
C LEU A 195 7.51 11.54 -16.04
N ASP A 196 8.06 11.48 -14.83
CA ASP A 196 9.19 10.65 -14.44
C ASP A 196 8.73 9.38 -13.66
N THR A 197 7.43 9.19 -13.43
CA THR A 197 6.89 8.03 -12.70
C THR A 197 6.53 6.88 -13.66
N PRO A 198 6.56 5.61 -13.20
CA PRO A 198 6.23 4.47 -14.06
C PRO A 198 4.87 4.58 -14.77
N SER A 199 3.84 5.06 -14.07
CA SER A 199 2.48 5.14 -14.61
C SER A 199 2.08 6.51 -15.15
N GLY A 200 2.90 7.54 -14.98
CA GLY A 200 2.53 8.90 -15.36
C GLY A 200 1.57 9.59 -14.38
N ALA A 201 1.18 8.91 -13.29
CA ALA A 201 0.20 9.41 -12.34
C ALA A 201 0.83 10.32 -11.28
N ASP A 202 0.08 11.35 -10.88
CA ASP A 202 0.50 12.23 -9.78
C ASP A 202 0.18 11.61 -8.42
N ARG A 203 1.13 10.83 -7.91
CA ARG A 203 1.07 10.19 -6.58
C ARG A 203 2.31 10.53 -5.76
N TYR A 204 2.36 10.03 -4.53
CA TYR A 204 3.46 10.20 -3.58
C TYR A 204 4.71 9.36 -3.93
N TRP A 205 5.18 9.49 -5.16
CA TRP A 205 6.38 8.83 -5.66
C TRP A 205 7.65 9.45 -5.07
N ILE A 206 8.51 8.65 -4.44
CA ILE A 206 9.86 9.01 -4.02
C ILE A 206 10.86 7.94 -4.47
N TYR A 207 12.16 8.22 -4.41
CA TYR A 207 13.17 7.20 -4.67
C TYR A 207 13.52 6.44 -3.38
N LEU A 208 13.28 5.13 -3.39
CA LEU A 208 13.98 4.18 -2.53
C LEU A 208 15.40 4.01 -3.09
N THR A 209 16.41 4.30 -2.29
CA THR A 209 17.83 4.31 -2.72
C THR A 209 18.58 3.02 -2.39
N GLY A 210 17.98 2.18 -1.54
CA GLY A 210 18.51 0.88 -1.16
C GLY A 210 17.53 0.11 -0.31
N LEU A 211 17.69 -1.21 -0.30
CA LEU A 211 16.96 -2.14 0.55
C LEU A 211 17.97 -3.07 1.19
N GLY A 212 17.92 -3.20 2.50
CA GLY A 212 18.79 -4.06 3.28
C GLY A 212 18.02 -4.89 4.30
N MET A 213 18.78 -5.61 5.12
CA MET A 213 18.23 -6.39 6.22
C MET A 213 19.24 -6.45 7.34
N THR A 214 18.74 -6.47 8.57
CA THR A 214 19.49 -6.79 9.77
C THR A 214 19.00 -8.13 10.30
N LEU A 215 19.88 -9.13 10.29
CA LEU A 215 19.56 -10.49 10.71
C LEU A 215 19.60 -10.60 12.25
N PRO A 216 18.92 -11.61 12.84
CA PRO A 216 18.99 -11.85 14.29
C PRO A 216 20.40 -12.14 14.82
N SER A 217 21.34 -12.50 13.94
CA SER A 217 22.77 -12.63 14.26
C SER A 217 23.46 -11.29 14.54
N GLY A 218 22.83 -10.16 14.21
CA GLY A 218 23.40 -8.82 14.21
C GLY A 218 24.17 -8.47 12.91
N GLU A 219 24.14 -9.35 11.90
CA GLU A 219 24.70 -9.07 10.58
C GLU A 219 23.72 -8.18 9.79
N SER A 220 24.23 -7.08 9.23
CA SER A 220 23.44 -6.12 8.45
C SER A 220 24.11 -5.80 7.13
N GLY A 221 23.34 -5.74 6.04
CA GLY A 221 23.86 -5.34 4.73
C GLY A 221 22.78 -5.12 3.68
N LEU A 222 23.21 -4.62 2.51
CA LEU A 222 22.34 -4.29 1.39
C LEU A 222 21.98 -5.53 0.57
N ILE A 223 20.70 -5.62 0.20
CA ILE A 223 20.10 -6.64 -0.66
C ILE A 223 19.94 -6.07 -2.07
N ALA A 224 19.48 -4.83 -2.17
CA ALA A 224 19.36 -4.08 -3.41
C ALA A 224 19.85 -2.64 -3.23
N GLU A 225 20.42 -2.07 -4.29
CA GLU A 225 20.93 -0.70 -4.33
C GLU A 225 20.50 -0.02 -5.63
N GLY A 226 20.29 1.29 -5.57
CA GLY A 226 19.90 2.10 -6.73
C GLY A 226 18.62 2.88 -6.47
N GLU A 227 18.35 3.86 -7.33
CA GLU A 227 17.14 4.67 -7.26
C GLU A 227 15.96 3.92 -7.90
N LEU A 228 15.09 3.38 -7.04
CA LEU A 228 13.83 2.74 -7.42
C LEU A 228 12.67 3.70 -7.09
N PRO A 229 11.91 4.20 -8.09
CA PRO A 229 10.65 4.89 -7.84
C PRO A 229 9.70 3.97 -7.08
N VAL A 230 9.20 4.43 -5.93
CA VAL A 230 8.15 3.79 -5.15
C VAL A 230 7.14 4.84 -4.73
N PHE A 231 5.85 4.52 -4.64
CA PHE A 231 4.88 5.41 -4.00
C PHE A 231 4.40 4.85 -2.65
N LEU A 232 4.10 5.75 -1.71
CA LEU A 232 3.66 5.39 -0.35
C LEU A 232 2.14 5.39 -0.27
N ASP A 233 1.57 4.25 0.14
CA ASP A 233 0.14 3.98 0.02
C ASP A 233 -0.44 3.28 1.26
N SER A 234 -1.18 4.02 2.09
CA SER A 234 -1.90 3.45 3.24
C SER A 234 -3.18 2.70 2.85
N GLY A 235 -3.62 2.75 1.60
CA GLY A 235 -4.70 1.92 1.06
C GLY A 235 -4.22 0.53 0.63
N GLY A 236 -2.91 0.32 0.57
CA GLY A 236 -2.28 -0.94 0.22
C GLY A 236 -1.69 -1.68 1.43
N THR A 237 -2.11 -2.92 1.64
CA THR A 237 -1.63 -3.74 2.77
C THR A 237 -0.13 -4.03 2.71
N MET A 238 0.37 -4.53 1.58
CA MET A 238 1.76 -4.98 1.47
C MET A 238 2.61 -4.09 0.60
N THR A 239 3.91 -4.13 0.87
CA THR A 239 4.95 -3.65 -0.01
C THR A 239 4.96 -4.48 -1.29
N ARG A 240 4.95 -3.84 -2.46
CA ARG A 240 5.11 -4.47 -3.77
C ARG A 240 6.32 -3.87 -4.45
N LEU A 241 7.27 -4.71 -4.82
CA LEU A 241 8.51 -4.29 -5.45
C LEU A 241 8.78 -5.16 -6.68
N PRO A 242 9.63 -4.70 -7.62
CA PRO A 242 9.97 -5.50 -8.80
C PRO A 242 10.40 -6.91 -8.42
N ALA A 243 10.05 -7.89 -9.25
CA ALA A 243 10.29 -9.31 -8.97
C ALA A 243 11.74 -9.61 -8.53
N GLU A 244 12.73 -8.94 -9.13
CA GLU A 244 14.15 -9.10 -8.76
C GLU A 244 14.43 -8.71 -7.30
N VAL A 245 13.79 -7.65 -6.80
CA VAL A 245 13.93 -7.19 -5.41
C VAL A 245 13.16 -8.11 -4.46
N PHE A 246 11.94 -8.50 -4.83
CA PHE A 246 11.13 -9.47 -4.08
C PHE A 246 11.88 -10.80 -3.89
N GLU A 247 12.42 -11.37 -4.96
CA GLU A 247 13.22 -12.61 -4.92
C GLU A 247 14.48 -12.44 -4.07
N ALA A 248 15.17 -11.30 -4.17
CA ALA A 248 16.36 -11.01 -3.39
C ALA A 248 16.05 -10.96 -1.89
N VAL A 249 14.95 -10.32 -1.48
CA VAL A 249 14.49 -10.30 -0.08
C VAL A 249 14.23 -11.71 0.43
N GLY A 250 13.43 -12.50 -0.30
CA GLY A 250 13.11 -13.87 0.11
C GLY A 250 14.33 -14.80 0.18
N SER A 251 15.36 -14.55 -0.64
CA SER A 251 16.61 -15.34 -0.61
C SER A 251 17.49 -15.11 0.62
N VAL A 252 17.33 -13.97 1.29
CA VAL A 252 18.10 -13.59 2.49
C VAL A 252 17.28 -13.76 3.77
N PHE A 253 15.95 -13.67 3.67
CA PHE A 253 15.05 -13.73 4.83
C PHE A 253 15.11 -15.12 5.51
N PRO A 254 15.33 -15.20 6.85
CA PRO A 254 15.47 -16.46 7.55
C PRO A 254 14.29 -17.41 7.37
N GLY A 255 14.53 -18.56 6.74
CA GLY A 255 13.54 -19.62 6.61
C GLY A 255 12.45 -19.38 5.56
N ALA A 256 12.54 -18.29 4.78
CA ALA A 256 11.56 -17.99 3.74
C ALA A 256 11.56 -19.04 2.63
N GLN A 257 10.36 -19.47 2.24
CA GLN A 257 10.13 -20.43 1.16
C GLN A 257 9.07 -19.89 0.20
N TYR A 258 9.41 -19.80 -1.08
CA TYR A 258 8.46 -19.34 -2.07
C TYR A 258 7.41 -20.42 -2.34
N ASP A 259 6.15 -20.08 -2.13
CA ASP A 259 5.01 -20.91 -2.47
C ASP A 259 4.40 -20.40 -3.79
N SER A 260 4.66 -21.13 -4.87
CA SER A 260 4.20 -20.73 -6.21
C SER A 260 2.68 -20.81 -6.39
N GLU A 261 1.97 -21.50 -5.50
CA GLU A 261 0.51 -21.61 -5.56
C GLU A 261 -0.15 -20.32 -5.05
N SER A 262 0.33 -19.79 -3.93
CA SER A 262 -0.17 -18.54 -3.36
C SER A 262 0.52 -17.29 -3.90
N GLY A 263 1.76 -17.39 -4.37
CA GLY A 263 2.59 -16.25 -4.80
C GLY A 263 3.34 -15.55 -3.66
N TYR A 264 3.34 -16.12 -2.45
CA TYR A 264 3.98 -15.52 -1.27
C TYR A 264 5.25 -16.28 -0.85
N PHE A 265 6.10 -15.60 -0.09
CA PHE A 265 7.10 -16.27 0.74
C PHE A 265 6.48 -16.67 2.07
N LEU A 266 6.38 -17.98 2.32
CA LEU A 266 6.01 -18.55 3.61
C LEU A 266 7.20 -18.52 4.57
N VAL A 267 6.94 -18.22 5.83
CA VAL A 267 7.93 -18.27 6.93
C VAL A 267 7.34 -18.93 8.17
N ASP A 268 8.21 -19.45 9.04
CA ASP A 268 7.79 -19.83 10.39
C ASP A 268 7.40 -18.57 11.17
N CYS A 269 6.21 -18.60 11.78
CA CYS A 269 5.68 -17.47 12.54
C CYS A 269 6.57 -17.07 13.73
N ASP A 270 7.34 -18.00 14.28
CA ASP A 270 8.28 -17.73 15.39
C ASP A 270 9.45 -16.83 14.94
N VAL A 271 9.69 -16.67 13.63
CA VAL A 271 10.71 -15.74 13.12
C VAL A 271 10.34 -14.28 13.43
N GLY A 272 9.04 -13.97 13.55
CA GLY A 272 8.59 -12.63 13.95
C GLY A 272 9.07 -12.22 15.34
N ASP A 273 9.26 -13.18 16.25
CA ASP A 273 9.73 -12.90 17.62
C ASP A 273 11.25 -12.66 17.71
N SER A 274 11.96 -12.72 16.58
CA SER A 274 13.41 -12.52 16.51
C SER A 274 13.80 -11.06 16.28
N SER A 275 15.00 -10.67 16.72
CA SER A 275 15.46 -9.27 16.69
C SER A 275 16.01 -8.82 15.31
N GLY A 276 15.29 -9.11 14.23
CA GLY A 276 15.67 -8.72 12.86
C GLY A 276 14.81 -7.58 12.29
N SER A 277 15.29 -6.98 11.21
CA SER A 277 14.54 -5.94 10.47
C SER A 277 14.79 -5.99 8.97
N VAL A 278 13.80 -5.53 8.20
CA VAL A 278 13.96 -5.15 6.79
C VAL A 278 14.19 -3.63 6.74
N ASP A 279 15.26 -3.21 6.09
CA ASP A 279 15.82 -1.86 6.21
C ASP A 279 15.69 -1.10 4.88
N PHE A 280 14.80 -0.10 4.84
CA PHE A 280 14.52 0.71 3.64
C PHE A 280 15.32 2.02 3.68
N VAL A 281 16.06 2.31 2.62
CA VAL A 281 17.01 3.44 2.59
C VAL A 281 16.50 4.57 1.69
N PHE A 282 16.38 5.77 2.25
CA PHE A 282 15.99 7.00 1.54
C PHE A 282 17.08 8.06 1.72
N GLY A 283 18.03 8.12 0.80
CA GLY A 283 19.21 8.98 0.93
C GLY A 283 20.04 8.59 2.15
N ASP A 284 20.12 9.48 3.14
CA ASP A 284 20.89 9.25 4.37
C ASP A 284 20.06 8.64 5.51
N LYS A 285 18.77 8.36 5.29
CA LYS A 285 17.85 7.83 6.30
C LYS A 285 17.52 6.37 6.04
N VAL A 286 17.66 5.54 7.06
CA VAL A 286 17.17 4.16 7.09
C VAL A 286 15.92 4.07 7.95
N ILE A 287 14.87 3.47 7.39
CA ILE A 287 13.66 3.07 8.11
C ILE A 287 13.70 1.54 8.26
N SER A 288 13.80 1.09 9.49
CA SER A 288 13.87 -0.34 9.83
C SER A 288 12.49 -0.84 10.25
N VAL A 289 11.93 -1.77 9.48
CA VAL A 289 10.71 -2.51 9.82
C VAL A 289 11.11 -3.78 10.55
N ALA A 290 10.69 -3.95 11.80
CA ALA A 290 10.97 -5.17 12.55
C ALA A 290 10.27 -6.39 11.92
N PHE A 291 10.82 -7.59 12.12
CA PHE A 291 10.27 -8.80 11.50
C PHE A 291 8.83 -9.12 11.94
N ASP A 292 8.45 -8.81 13.18
CA ASP A 292 7.07 -8.94 13.68
C ASP A 292 6.08 -8.07 12.90
N ASP A 293 6.47 -6.84 12.54
CA ASP A 293 5.64 -5.93 11.75
C ASP A 293 5.65 -6.24 10.25
N PHE A 294 6.76 -6.78 9.74
CA PHE A 294 6.92 -7.12 8.32
C PHE A 294 6.32 -8.50 7.98
N ILE A 295 6.19 -9.41 8.94
CA ILE A 295 5.55 -10.71 8.75
C ILE A 295 4.05 -10.57 8.99
N TRP A 296 3.26 -10.98 8.00
CA TRP A 296 1.81 -11.02 8.15
C TRP A 296 1.36 -12.40 8.62
N ARG A 297 0.69 -12.44 9.78
CA ARG A 297 0.00 -13.63 10.31
C ARG A 297 -1.38 -13.72 9.66
N VAL A 298 -1.58 -14.69 8.75
CA VAL A 298 -2.82 -14.82 7.97
C VAL A 298 -3.99 -15.23 8.90
N PRO A 299 -4.99 -14.37 9.15
CA PRO A 299 -5.98 -14.62 10.20
C PRO A 299 -6.88 -15.84 9.94
N SER A 300 -7.10 -16.18 8.67
CA SER A 300 -8.00 -17.25 8.24
C SER A 300 -7.35 -18.61 8.11
N VAL A 301 -6.03 -18.72 8.30
CA VAL A 301 -5.28 -19.98 8.18
C VAL A 301 -4.36 -20.14 9.39
N GLU A 302 -4.64 -21.16 10.20
CA GLU A 302 -3.88 -21.45 11.43
C GLU A 302 -2.39 -21.60 11.14
N ASP A 303 -1.56 -20.98 11.99
CA ASP A 303 -0.09 -21.01 11.96
C ASP A 303 0.54 -20.69 10.59
N THR A 304 -0.11 -19.85 9.78
CA THR A 304 0.41 -19.43 8.48
C THR A 304 0.90 -17.99 8.52
N CYS A 305 2.20 -17.83 8.23
CA CYS A 305 2.86 -16.54 8.13
C CYS A 305 3.50 -16.34 6.77
N VAL A 306 3.31 -15.15 6.21
CA VAL A 306 3.91 -14.74 4.95
C VAL A 306 4.71 -13.46 5.12
N LEU A 307 5.71 -13.25 4.26
CA LEU A 307 6.40 -11.97 4.22
C LEU A 307 5.45 -10.88 3.69
N GLY A 308 5.54 -9.70 4.29
CA GLY A 308 4.81 -8.49 3.92
C GLY A 308 5.28 -7.82 2.62
N ILE A 309 5.75 -8.62 1.67
CA ILE A 309 6.22 -8.19 0.37
C ILE A 309 5.66 -9.09 -0.73
N LEU A 310 5.33 -8.50 -1.87
CA LEU A 310 4.96 -9.20 -3.10
C LEU A 310 5.80 -8.72 -4.28
N ALA A 311 5.88 -9.58 -5.30
CA ALA A 311 6.34 -9.19 -6.61
C ALA A 311 5.30 -8.28 -7.27
N ASP A 312 5.76 -7.18 -7.84
CA ASP A 312 5.01 -6.38 -8.79
C ASP A 312 5.31 -6.92 -10.20
N ASP A 313 4.38 -7.67 -10.78
CA ASP A 313 4.54 -8.35 -12.06
C ASP A 313 3.87 -7.63 -13.24
N GLY A 314 3.29 -6.45 -13.00
CA GLY A 314 2.64 -5.64 -14.03
C GLY A 314 1.42 -6.28 -14.69
N GLU A 315 0.92 -7.42 -14.18
CA GLU A 315 -0.17 -8.20 -14.79
C GLU A 315 -1.56 -7.83 -14.25
N PHE A 316 -1.74 -6.60 -13.75
CA PHE A 316 -3.09 -6.10 -13.51
C PHE A 316 -3.75 -5.75 -14.86
N THR A 317 -4.99 -6.17 -15.10
CA THR A 317 -5.74 -5.80 -16.32
C THR A 317 -6.95 -4.97 -15.93
N ARG A 318 -7.04 -3.72 -16.43
CA ARG A 318 -8.21 -2.87 -16.18
C ARG A 318 -9.43 -3.53 -16.81
N ALA A 319 -10.48 -3.76 -16.03
CA ALA A 319 -11.81 -3.99 -16.60
C ALA A 319 -12.23 -2.72 -17.35
N THR A 320 -12.03 -2.68 -18.67
CA THR A 320 -12.40 -1.52 -19.48
C THR A 320 -13.91 -1.36 -19.54
N THR A 321 -14.37 -0.16 -19.24
CA THR A 321 -15.76 0.31 -19.34
C THR A 321 -16.31 0.14 -20.76
N GLY A 322 -17.55 -0.36 -20.86
CA GLY A 322 -18.35 -0.29 -22.08
C GLY A 322 -18.34 -1.56 -22.91
N GLY A 323 -19.49 -2.26 -22.92
CA GLY A 323 -19.70 -3.51 -23.65
C GLY A 323 -19.22 -3.45 -25.11
N LYS A 324 -18.02 -3.95 -25.34
CA LYS A 324 -17.46 -4.57 -26.54
C LYS A 324 -16.08 -5.08 -26.15
N GLN A 325 -15.95 -6.39 -25.95
CA GLN A 325 -14.65 -7.07 -25.87
C GLN A 325 -13.79 -6.62 -27.07
N ARG A 326 -12.86 -5.70 -26.81
CA ARG A 326 -11.66 -5.51 -27.62
C ARG A 326 -10.53 -6.09 -26.79
N GLU A 327 -9.66 -6.85 -27.47
CA GLU A 327 -8.51 -7.53 -26.89
C GLU A 327 -7.78 -6.62 -25.87
N ALA A 328 -7.54 -7.18 -24.68
CA ALA A 328 -6.80 -6.54 -23.61
C ALA A 328 -5.34 -6.34 -24.06
N ASP A 329 -5.00 -5.09 -24.36
CA ASP A 329 -3.65 -4.62 -24.69
C ASP A 329 -3.31 -3.43 -23.78
N THR A 330 -3.46 -3.63 -22.47
CA THR A 330 -3.01 -2.69 -21.44
C THR A 330 -2.40 -3.48 -20.30
N THR A 331 -1.17 -3.95 -20.49
CA THR A 331 -0.27 -4.22 -19.36
C THR A 331 -0.02 -2.89 -18.67
N PHE A 332 -0.32 -2.77 -17.38
CA PHE A 332 0.09 -1.57 -16.64
C PHE A 332 1.62 -1.56 -16.55
N ALA A 333 2.19 -0.35 -16.39
CA ALA A 333 3.56 -0.26 -15.91
C ALA A 333 3.60 -0.84 -14.50
N GLU A 334 4.67 -1.57 -14.16
CA GLU A 334 4.99 -1.91 -12.77
C GLU A 334 4.85 -0.62 -11.93
N GLU A 335 4.04 -0.69 -10.88
CA GLU A 335 3.89 0.39 -9.92
C GLU A 335 4.40 -0.06 -8.55
N PRO A 336 5.71 0.05 -8.25
CA PRO A 336 6.23 -0.31 -6.94
C PRO A 336 5.62 0.54 -5.82
N VAL A 337 5.17 -0.13 -4.77
CA VAL A 337 4.39 0.47 -3.67
C VAL A 337 5.01 0.10 -2.33
N LEU A 338 5.13 1.06 -1.44
CA LEU A 338 5.35 0.81 -0.03
C LEU A 338 4.03 0.97 0.72
N GLY A 339 3.42 -0.18 1.03
CA GLY A 339 2.14 -0.28 1.74
C GLY A 339 2.30 -0.25 3.26
N ASP A 340 1.27 -0.69 3.97
CA ASP A 340 1.21 -0.73 5.43
C ASP A 340 2.41 -1.48 6.05
N THR A 341 2.85 -2.59 5.45
CA THR A 341 4.02 -3.34 5.95
C THR A 341 5.29 -2.51 6.03
N PHE A 342 5.41 -1.42 5.27
CA PHE A 342 6.45 -0.41 5.45
C PHE A 342 5.98 0.75 6.34
N LEU A 343 4.78 1.28 6.08
CA LEU A 343 4.27 2.50 6.72
C LEU A 343 4.08 2.37 8.24
N ARG A 344 3.91 1.15 8.79
CA ARG A 344 3.92 0.91 10.26
C ARG A 344 5.18 1.39 10.95
N ALA A 345 6.33 1.28 10.28
CA ALA A 345 7.62 1.69 10.81
C ALA A 345 8.01 3.13 10.45
N ALA A 346 7.24 3.80 9.58
CA ALA A 346 7.53 5.12 9.07
C ALA A 346 6.57 6.17 9.64
N TYR A 347 7.13 7.24 10.21
CA TYR A 347 6.39 8.48 10.40
C TYR A 347 6.56 9.33 9.15
N VAL A 348 5.46 9.69 8.49
CA VAL A 348 5.49 10.34 7.17
C VAL A 348 4.72 11.66 7.22
N VAL A 349 5.35 12.76 6.81
CA VAL A 349 4.67 14.02 6.51
C VAL A 349 4.53 14.16 5.00
N TYR A 350 3.30 14.29 4.54
CA TYR A 350 2.94 14.51 3.15
C TYR A 350 2.77 16.02 2.94
N ASP A 351 3.67 16.66 2.19
CA ASP A 351 3.61 18.09 1.85
C ASP A 351 3.29 18.24 0.35
N GLN A 352 1.99 18.25 0.03
CA GLN A 352 1.54 18.34 -1.36
C GLN A 352 1.92 19.68 -1.99
N ASP A 353 1.85 20.77 -1.22
CA ASP A 353 2.14 22.12 -1.72
C ASP A 353 3.60 22.30 -2.15
N ASN A 354 4.53 21.68 -1.42
CA ASN A 354 5.96 21.76 -1.75
C ASN A 354 6.49 20.56 -2.52
N ARG A 355 5.66 19.56 -2.84
CA ARG A 355 6.06 18.32 -3.52
C ARG A 355 7.14 17.54 -2.76
N ASN A 356 6.96 17.32 -1.46
CA ASN A 356 7.88 16.49 -0.68
C ASN A 356 7.16 15.54 0.27
N LEU A 357 7.75 14.38 0.48
CA LEU A 357 7.52 13.58 1.68
C LEU A 357 8.64 13.84 2.67
N HIS A 358 8.33 13.75 3.96
CA HIS A 358 9.32 13.81 5.02
C HIS A 358 9.22 12.56 5.89
N LEU A 359 10.28 11.78 5.99
CA LEU A 359 10.27 10.47 6.64
C LEU A 359 11.17 10.45 7.88
N ALA A 360 10.71 9.79 8.93
CA ALA A 360 11.53 9.40 10.08
C ALA A 360 11.08 8.04 10.62
N GLN A 361 11.93 7.38 11.39
CA GLN A 361 11.56 6.14 12.08
C GLN A 361 10.42 6.43 13.07
N ALA A 362 9.30 5.74 12.92
CA ALA A 362 8.17 5.78 13.84
C ALA A 362 8.59 5.34 15.26
N ALA A 363 8.13 6.06 16.28
CA ALA A 363 8.29 5.70 17.68
C ALA A 363 7.25 6.41 18.54
N ASN A 364 6.87 5.91 19.71
CA ASN A 364 5.88 6.58 20.57
C ASN A 364 6.50 6.93 21.93
N CYS A 365 6.65 8.22 22.23
CA CYS A 365 7.15 8.70 23.53
C CYS A 365 6.27 9.81 24.13
N GLY A 366 5.11 10.06 23.54
CA GLY A 366 4.15 11.08 23.96
C GLY A 366 3.52 11.77 22.76
N ALA A 367 3.02 12.99 22.99
CA ALA A 367 2.49 13.86 21.96
C ALA A 367 3.04 15.28 22.16
N SER A 368 3.57 15.85 21.09
CA SER A 368 4.09 17.21 20.99
C SER A 368 3.83 17.76 19.59
N LEU A 369 2.67 18.36 19.44
CA LEU A 369 2.18 18.83 18.15
C LEU A 369 2.78 20.18 17.75
N VAL A 370 3.38 20.21 16.57
CA VAL A 370 3.91 21.37 15.86
C VAL A 370 3.06 21.61 14.61
N ALA A 371 2.71 22.86 14.34
CA ALA A 371 1.92 23.17 13.14
C ALA A 371 2.82 23.34 11.92
N ILE A 372 2.33 22.91 10.76
CA ILE A 372 2.92 23.15 9.44
C ILE A 372 2.45 24.52 8.95
N SER A 373 3.36 25.32 8.42
CA SER A 373 3.09 26.71 8.04
C SER A 373 2.71 26.85 6.55
N THR A 374 2.97 28.01 5.94
CA THR A 374 2.73 28.23 4.50
C THR A 374 4.00 28.63 3.77
N GLY A 375 4.01 28.39 2.46
CA GLY A 375 5.11 28.78 1.57
C GLY A 375 6.15 27.69 1.37
N LEU A 376 7.27 28.08 0.76
CA LEU A 376 8.38 27.16 0.47
C LEU A 376 8.93 26.57 1.77
N ASP A 377 9.08 25.25 1.82
CA ASP A 377 9.57 24.52 2.99
C ASP A 377 8.67 24.73 4.23
N ALA A 378 7.36 24.62 4.04
CA ALA A 378 6.35 24.84 5.08
C ALA A 378 6.45 23.88 6.26
N VAL A 379 6.87 22.63 6.00
CA VAL A 379 7.14 21.61 7.04
C VAL A 379 8.34 22.06 7.87
N PRO A 380 8.18 22.22 9.20
CA PRO A 380 9.24 22.75 10.03
C PRO A 380 10.41 21.75 10.15
N SER A 381 11.64 22.26 10.18
CA SER A 381 12.82 21.45 10.50
C SER A 381 12.82 21.15 12.00
N VAL A 382 12.19 20.04 12.36
CA VAL A 382 12.06 19.53 13.73
C VAL A 382 12.79 18.19 13.88
N THR A 383 13.18 17.91 15.12
CA THR A 383 13.71 16.61 15.54
C THR A 383 12.67 15.93 16.41
N GLY A 384 12.46 14.64 16.23
CA GLY A 384 11.60 13.82 17.07
C GLY A 384 12.12 13.77 18.50
N ASP A 385 11.21 13.86 19.46
CA ASP A 385 11.48 13.81 20.90
C ASP A 385 11.83 12.40 21.38
N CYS A 386 11.53 11.38 20.57
CA CYS A 386 11.74 9.99 20.97
C CYS A 386 13.20 9.59 20.88
N THR A 387 13.62 8.78 21.84
CA THR A 387 14.94 8.17 21.84
C THR A 387 14.89 6.85 21.09
N ALA A 388 15.86 6.62 20.21
CA ALA A 388 15.98 5.35 19.49
C ALA A 388 16.18 4.19 20.47
N THR A 389 15.37 3.13 20.36
CA THR A 389 15.54 1.90 21.14
C THR A 389 16.78 1.12 20.69
N ALA A 390 17.15 1.27 19.41
CA ALA A 390 18.37 0.76 18.80
C ALA A 390 19.01 1.85 17.92
N PRO A 391 20.34 1.82 17.68
CA PRO A 391 20.96 2.67 16.67
C PRO A 391 20.33 2.45 15.30
N GLU A 392 20.25 3.50 14.48
CA GLU A 392 19.86 3.39 13.08
C GLU A 392 20.75 2.36 12.37
N ALA A 393 20.16 1.48 11.56
CA ALA A 393 20.86 0.36 10.96
C ALA A 393 22.01 0.85 10.07
N VAL A 394 23.19 0.29 10.28
CA VAL A 394 24.37 0.57 9.44
C VAL A 394 24.56 -0.63 8.53
N LEU A 395 24.09 -0.50 7.29
CA LEU A 395 24.18 -1.56 6.30
C LEU A 395 25.62 -1.66 5.78
N THR A 396 26.40 -2.56 6.36
CA THR A 396 27.81 -2.76 5.99
C THR A 396 27.96 -3.92 5.00
N GLY A 397 28.27 -3.60 3.75
CA GLY A 397 28.46 -4.60 2.71
C GLY A 397 27.15 -5.09 2.08
N SER A 398 27.23 -6.16 1.29
CA SER A 398 26.07 -6.75 0.62
C SER A 398 25.75 -8.09 1.27
N LEU A 399 24.46 -8.30 1.56
CA LEU A 399 23.94 -9.60 1.93
C LEU A 399 23.68 -10.40 0.65
N THR A 400 24.34 -11.53 0.53
CA THR A 400 24.08 -12.50 -0.53
C THR A 400 23.53 -13.77 0.09
N ALA A 401 22.49 -14.35 -0.51
CA ALA A 401 21.90 -15.60 -0.08
C ALA A 401 22.96 -16.69 0.16
N THR A 402 22.87 -17.41 1.28
CA THR A 402 23.73 -18.57 1.53
C THR A 402 23.22 -19.81 0.78
N GLU A 403 21.91 -19.86 0.48
CA GLU A 403 21.22 -20.86 -0.35
C GLU A 403 20.05 -20.21 -1.11
N ALA A 404 19.72 -20.69 -2.31
CA ALA A 404 18.57 -20.17 -3.08
C ALA A 404 17.23 -20.51 -2.38
N PRO A 405 16.17 -19.70 -2.55
CA PRO A 405 14.86 -20.02 -1.98
C PRO A 405 14.40 -21.40 -2.45
N SER A 406 14.12 -22.29 -1.51
CA SER A 406 13.57 -23.61 -1.83
C SER A 406 12.11 -23.42 -2.25
N THR A 407 11.75 -23.92 -3.43
CA THR A 407 10.37 -23.88 -3.93
C THR A 407 9.57 -25.05 -3.37
N ILE A 408 8.45 -24.76 -2.72
CA ILE A 408 7.50 -25.80 -2.32
C ILE A 408 6.66 -26.15 -3.55
N THR A 409 6.75 -27.38 -4.04
CA THR A 409 5.82 -27.93 -5.04
C THR A 409 5.05 -29.08 -4.39
N SER A 410 3.74 -28.92 -4.26
CA SER A 410 2.85 -29.94 -3.68
C SER A 410 2.67 -31.11 -4.66
N GLY A 411 3.48 -32.16 -4.49
CA GLY A 411 3.20 -33.48 -5.07
C GLY A 411 2.27 -34.29 -4.16
N PRO A 412 1.36 -35.13 -4.68
CA PRO A 412 0.42 -35.87 -3.85
C PRO A 412 1.17 -36.92 -3.02
N GLY A 413 0.79 -37.02 -1.74
CA GLY A 413 1.53 -37.67 -0.67
C GLY A 413 2.12 -39.06 -0.94
N GLY A 414 3.33 -39.25 -0.41
CA GLY A 414 3.98 -40.54 -0.26
C GLY A 414 4.99 -40.50 0.88
N LEU A 415 4.66 -41.15 2.00
CA LEU A 415 5.52 -41.33 3.17
C LEU A 415 6.81 -42.12 2.84
N THR A 416 7.85 -41.79 3.62
CA THR A 416 9.13 -42.51 3.88
C THR A 416 10.29 -42.30 2.88
N SER A 417 11.39 -41.70 3.34
CA SER A 417 12.52 -42.42 3.97
C SER A 417 13.68 -41.44 4.20
N ALA A 418 14.25 -41.47 5.40
CA ALA A 418 15.56 -40.89 5.68
C ALA A 418 16.64 -41.47 4.74
N ILE A 419 17.60 -40.63 4.34
CA ILE A 419 19.03 -40.95 4.17
C ILE A 419 19.82 -39.62 4.20
N ALA A 420 20.78 -39.55 5.13
CA ALA A 420 22.03 -38.82 4.99
C ALA A 420 23.16 -39.83 5.30
N PRO A 421 24.45 -39.57 5.02
CA PRO A 421 25.08 -38.61 4.10
C PRO A 421 26.11 -39.28 3.14
N GLY A 422 26.66 -38.54 2.17
CA GLY A 422 27.89 -38.95 1.47
C GLY A 422 28.46 -37.93 0.47
N PRO A 423 29.80 -37.77 0.36
CA PRO A 423 30.44 -36.53 -0.11
C PRO A 423 31.03 -36.57 -1.54
N GLY A 424 31.35 -35.39 -2.08
CA GLY A 424 32.27 -35.16 -3.19
C GLY A 424 31.58 -34.62 -4.44
N GLY A 425 32.08 -33.63 -5.17
CA GLY A 425 33.33 -32.87 -5.07
C GLY A 425 33.31 -31.75 -6.12
N THR A 426 34.15 -30.75 -5.90
CA THR A 426 34.56 -29.68 -6.81
C THR A 426 34.63 -30.08 -8.29
N GLN A 427 34.03 -29.26 -9.17
CA GLN A 427 34.66 -28.86 -10.44
C GLN A 427 34.32 -27.40 -10.79
N THR A 428 35.35 -26.75 -11.31
CA THR A 428 35.55 -25.35 -11.70
C THR A 428 35.16 -25.06 -13.15
N GLY A 429 34.90 -23.78 -13.45
CA GLY A 429 34.96 -23.18 -14.78
C GLY A 429 33.57 -22.92 -15.38
N ASP A 430 33.26 -21.82 -16.06
CA ASP A 430 34.07 -20.69 -16.52
C ASP A 430 33.14 -19.51 -16.83
N ARG A 431 33.71 -18.31 -16.77
CA ARG A 431 33.06 -17.04 -17.13
C ARG A 431 32.76 -16.99 -18.64
N VAL A 432 31.56 -16.53 -19.02
CA VAL A 432 31.35 -15.83 -20.29
C VAL A 432 30.42 -14.65 -20.07
N ALA A 433 30.96 -13.46 -20.28
CA ALA A 433 30.22 -12.21 -20.47
C ALA A 433 29.94 -11.99 -21.96
N SER A 434 28.77 -11.43 -22.30
CA SER A 434 28.53 -10.54 -23.46
C SER A 434 27.04 -10.14 -23.43
N SER A 435 26.72 -8.88 -23.15
CA SER A 435 26.72 -7.73 -24.07
C SER A 435 25.39 -7.59 -24.83
N LEU A 436 24.68 -6.51 -24.47
CA LEU A 436 23.60 -5.85 -25.21
C LEU A 436 23.83 -5.75 -26.72
N CYS A 437 22.74 -5.84 -27.50
CA CYS A 437 22.50 -4.91 -28.61
C CYS A 437 21.03 -4.92 -29.07
N LEU A 438 20.44 -3.72 -29.13
CA LEU A 438 19.19 -3.39 -29.83
C LEU A 438 19.40 -3.41 -31.35
N THR A 439 18.41 -3.86 -32.12
CA THR A 439 17.63 -3.06 -33.11
C THR A 439 16.89 -3.92 -34.14
N CYS A 440 15.67 -3.49 -34.43
CA CYS A 440 14.64 -4.08 -35.29
C CYS A 440 14.98 -4.17 -36.78
N LYS A 441 14.33 -5.12 -37.48
CA LYS A 441 13.83 -4.89 -38.85
C LYS A 441 12.67 -5.82 -39.22
N ASN A 442 11.55 -5.19 -39.54
CA ASN A 442 10.37 -5.74 -40.21
C ASN A 442 10.72 -6.44 -41.54
N SER A 443 10.02 -7.53 -41.84
CA SER A 443 9.60 -7.87 -43.21
C SER A 443 8.44 -8.86 -43.17
N ALA A 444 7.27 -8.37 -43.59
CA ALA A 444 6.07 -9.15 -43.85
C ALA A 444 6.17 -9.85 -45.22
N THR A 445 5.72 -11.10 -45.30
CA THR A 445 5.20 -11.71 -46.53
C THR A 445 4.09 -12.69 -46.17
N GLY A 446 2.87 -12.39 -46.62
CA GLY A 446 1.73 -13.30 -46.50
C GLY A 446 1.67 -14.33 -47.62
N ALA A 447 0.97 -15.44 -47.34
CA ALA A 447 0.25 -16.21 -48.35
C ALA A 447 -0.81 -17.07 -47.64
N ALA A 448 -2.07 -16.87 -48.03
CA ALA A 448 -3.23 -17.62 -47.59
C ALA A 448 -3.39 -18.92 -48.39
N HIS A 449 -3.95 -19.98 -47.77
CA HIS A 449 -4.96 -20.88 -48.36
C HIS A 449 -5.45 -21.94 -47.34
N PRO A 450 -6.59 -22.63 -47.57
CA PRO A 450 -7.74 -22.62 -46.64
C PRO A 450 -8.18 -23.99 -46.10
N SER A 451 -9.25 -23.96 -45.29
CA SER A 451 -10.19 -25.05 -44.93
C SER A 451 -9.62 -26.19 -44.07
N THR A 452 -10.28 -26.69 -43.02
CA THR A 452 -11.67 -27.16 -42.98
C THR A 452 -12.11 -27.38 -41.53
N THR A 453 -13.39 -27.14 -41.29
CA THR A 453 -14.13 -27.37 -40.04
C THR A 453 -14.33 -28.85 -39.76
N THR A 454 -14.07 -29.29 -38.52
CA THR A 454 -14.72 -30.47 -37.92
C THR A 454 -14.98 -30.22 -36.44
N ARG A 455 -16.27 -30.12 -36.10
CA ARG A 455 -16.79 -30.21 -34.74
C ARG A 455 -16.71 -31.67 -34.28
N THR A 456 -16.11 -31.90 -33.13
CA THR A 456 -16.36 -33.08 -32.30
C THR A 456 -16.70 -32.61 -30.91
N ALA A 457 -17.96 -32.81 -30.54
CA ALA A 457 -18.43 -32.73 -29.16
C ALA A 457 -17.77 -33.87 -28.38
N ASN A 458 -17.23 -33.57 -27.20
CA ASN A 458 -16.92 -34.57 -26.21
C ASN A 458 -17.50 -34.10 -24.88
N GLU A 459 -18.56 -34.77 -24.46
CA GLU A 459 -19.05 -34.76 -23.09
C GLU A 459 -17.98 -35.44 -22.22
N GLY A 460 -17.44 -34.71 -21.25
CA GLY A 460 -16.49 -35.20 -20.27
C GLY A 460 -16.91 -34.74 -18.88
N ALA A 461 -17.01 -35.70 -17.97
CA ALA A 461 -17.67 -35.59 -16.68
C ALA A 461 -17.06 -34.55 -15.75
N MET A 462 -17.95 -33.91 -14.98
CA MET A 462 -17.68 -33.02 -13.87
C MET A 462 -17.14 -33.83 -12.69
N GLU A 463 -15.81 -33.83 -12.51
CA GLU A 463 -15.18 -34.22 -11.24
C GLU A 463 -15.20 -33.03 -10.27
N THR A 464 -15.78 -33.25 -9.10
CA THR A 464 -15.83 -32.32 -7.98
C THR A 464 -14.44 -32.19 -7.37
N GLY A 465 -13.72 -31.10 -7.69
CA GLY A 465 -12.50 -30.69 -7.00
C GLY A 465 -12.77 -30.26 -5.56
N SER A 466 -11.83 -30.57 -4.67
CA SER A 466 -11.91 -30.32 -3.23
C SER A 466 -12.09 -28.84 -2.86
N PRO A 467 -12.88 -28.50 -1.83
CA PRO A 467 -13.17 -27.13 -1.43
C PRO A 467 -12.02 -26.40 -0.70
N LEU A 468 -10.86 -27.02 -0.46
CA LEU A 468 -9.76 -26.37 0.27
C LEU A 468 -8.96 -25.37 -0.58
N ALA A 469 -8.81 -25.58 -1.89
CA ALA A 469 -8.04 -24.66 -2.75
C ALA A 469 -8.77 -23.32 -2.98
N ALA A 470 -10.11 -23.35 -3.00
CA ALA A 470 -10.93 -22.15 -3.22
C ALA A 470 -11.01 -21.24 -1.98
N VAL A 471 -10.86 -21.82 -0.77
CA VAL A 471 -10.88 -21.07 0.49
C VAL A 471 -9.52 -20.42 0.77
N GLY A 472 -8.41 -21.03 0.32
CA GLY A 472 -7.06 -20.46 0.42
C GLY A 472 -6.87 -19.24 -0.50
N ALA A 473 -7.39 -19.28 -1.73
CA ALA A 473 -7.26 -18.17 -2.67
C ALA A 473 -8.10 -16.93 -2.29
N MET A 474 -9.28 -17.11 -1.67
CA MET A 474 -10.14 -16.00 -1.23
C MET A 474 -9.56 -15.21 -0.04
N ALA A 475 -8.73 -15.83 0.79
CA ALA A 475 -8.07 -15.16 1.92
C ALA A 475 -6.86 -14.31 1.53
N MET A 476 -6.34 -14.49 0.31
CA MET A 476 -5.05 -13.95 -0.14
C MET A 476 -5.16 -12.89 -1.25
N ALA A 477 -6.35 -12.33 -1.48
CA ALA A 477 -6.60 -11.33 -2.52
C ALA A 477 -6.65 -9.87 -1.99
N ALA A 478 -6.13 -9.59 -0.79
CA ALA A 478 -6.30 -8.29 -0.12
C ALA A 478 -5.04 -7.42 -0.22
N LEU A 479 -4.78 -6.79 -1.37
CA LEU A 479 -3.45 -6.19 -1.57
C LEU A 479 -3.36 -4.77 -2.11
N LEU A 480 -4.40 -4.27 -2.75
CA LEU A 480 -4.60 -2.85 -2.98
C LEU A 480 -6.08 -2.62 -2.89
N ILE A 481 -6.53 -1.65 -2.12
CA ILE A 481 -7.87 -1.15 -2.37
C ILE A 481 -7.86 -0.50 -3.71
#